data_AF-A0A820VPS9-F1
#
_entry.id   AF-A0A820VPS9-F1
#
_cell.length_a   1.000
_cell.length_b   1.000
_cell.length_c   1.000
_cell.angle_alpha   90.00
_cell.angle_beta   90.00
_cell.angle_gamma   90.00
#
_symmetry.space_group_name_H-M   'P 1'
#
loop_
_entity.id
_entity.type
_entity.pdbx_description
1 polymer ?
#
loop_
_entity_poly.entity_id
_entity_poly.type
_entity_poly.pdbx_seq_one_letter_code
_entity_poly.pdbx_strand_id
1 'polypeptide(L)'
;RRKTKRKLSLREEIRRDLAINPIPVPVVDEVIKMLQELENSPSSDADVREKIAALPIEVSDSNLLKNLRDKQEATDLYKLVQMAHGLLEEYNLRLESELRSRRYAAKMLLGYIQAQDRQIEYEEKLLEDYKNKLSKLNTIRDEIDKHKKNLPQDVNNMQVPPLPSAGDLFAR
;
A
#
# COMPACT_ATOMS: atom_id res chain seq x y z
N ARG A 1 39.10 -1.30 18.85
CA ARG A 1 37.65 -1.09 19.10
C ARG A 1 36.87 -1.50 17.85
N ARG A 2 36.32 -2.72 17.80
CA ARG A 2 35.41 -3.15 16.72
C ARG A 2 34.07 -2.44 16.96
N LYS A 3 33.65 -1.55 16.04
CA LYS A 3 32.31 -0.94 16.10
C LYS A 3 31.29 -2.04 15.85
N THR A 4 30.57 -2.48 16.90
CA THR A 4 29.43 -3.37 16.78
C THR A 4 28.40 -2.68 15.89
N LYS A 5 28.19 -3.17 14.66
CA LYS A 5 27.16 -2.61 13.76
C LYS A 5 25.81 -2.74 14.47
N ARG A 6 25.14 -1.62 14.71
CA ARG A 6 23.77 -1.60 15.27
C ARG A 6 22.88 -2.44 14.36
N LYS A 7 22.28 -3.50 14.91
CA LYS A 7 21.31 -4.34 14.21
C LYS A 7 20.09 -3.46 13.91
N LEU A 8 19.72 -3.39 12.64
CA LEU A 8 18.59 -2.58 12.19
C LEU A 8 17.29 -3.35 12.46
N SER A 9 16.21 -2.63 12.71
CA SER A 9 14.89 -3.25 12.66
C SER A 9 14.57 -3.68 11.23
N LEU A 10 13.75 -4.73 11.07
CA LEU A 10 13.33 -5.22 9.76
C LEU A 10 12.72 -4.09 8.89
N ARG A 11 11.94 -3.20 9.50
CA ARG A 11 11.35 -2.04 8.81
C ARG A 11 12.42 -1.07 8.31
N GLU A 12 13.45 -0.80 9.10
CA GLU A 12 14.58 0.05 8.70
C GLU A 12 15.46 -0.61 7.63
N GLU A 13 15.60 -1.93 7.67
CA GLU A 13 16.32 -2.71 6.65
C GLU A 13 15.58 -2.65 5.31
N ILE A 14 14.27 -2.92 5.31
CA ILE A 14 13.42 -2.86 4.12
C ILE A 14 13.38 -1.43 3.55
N ARG A 15 13.30 -0.40 4.39
CA ARG A 15 13.37 1.00 3.95
C ARG A 15 14.69 1.31 3.24
N ARG A 16 15.82 0.87 3.81
CA ARG A 16 17.13 1.08 3.16
C ARG A 16 17.22 0.33 1.85
N ASP A 17 16.76 -0.92 1.83
CA ASP A 17 16.79 -1.73 0.62
C ASP A 17 15.88 -1.14 -0.46
N LEU A 18 14.70 -0.63 -0.12
CA LEU A 18 13.82 0.09 -1.05
C LEU A 18 14.47 1.37 -1.60
N ALA A 19 15.28 2.07 -0.79
CA ALA A 19 16.00 3.27 -1.24
C ALA A 19 17.17 2.94 -2.19
N ILE A 20 17.79 1.76 -2.03
CA ILE A 20 18.89 1.30 -2.90
C ILE A 20 18.34 0.62 -4.15
N ASN A 21 17.30 -0.20 -3.98
CA ASN A 21 16.63 -1.01 -4.98
C ASN A 21 15.14 -0.64 -5.01
N PRO A 22 14.79 0.48 -5.66
CA PRO A 22 13.41 0.91 -5.75
C PRO A 22 12.60 -0.10 -6.57
N ILE A 23 11.39 -0.41 -6.09
CA ILE A 23 10.39 -1.14 -6.87
C ILE A 23 9.44 -0.14 -7.54
N PRO A 24 8.81 -0.50 -8.67
CA PRO A 24 7.70 0.26 -9.21
C PRO A 24 6.62 0.52 -8.16
N VAL A 25 5.93 1.65 -8.28
CA VAL A 25 4.79 1.96 -7.40
C VAL A 25 3.74 0.85 -7.60
N PRO A 26 3.41 0.07 -6.56
CA PRO A 26 2.47 -1.04 -6.71
C PRO A 26 1.08 -0.54 -7.05
N VAL A 27 0.38 -1.27 -7.91
CA VAL A 27 -1.05 -1.03 -8.17
C VAL A 27 -1.87 -1.63 -7.03
N VAL A 28 -3.02 -1.02 -6.72
CA VAL A 28 -3.90 -1.46 -5.61
C VAL A 28 -4.24 -2.94 -5.70
N ASP A 29 -4.61 -3.42 -6.89
CA ASP A 29 -4.97 -4.81 -7.13
C ASP A 29 -3.81 -5.78 -6.87
N GLU A 30 -2.58 -5.38 -7.21
CA GLU A 30 -1.38 -6.18 -6.93
C GLU A 30 -1.12 -6.29 -5.44
N VAL A 31 -1.31 -5.19 -4.69
CA VAL A 31 -1.18 -5.19 -3.22
C VAL A 31 -2.24 -6.10 -2.60
N ILE A 32 -3.50 -6.00 -3.04
CA ILE A 32 -4.59 -6.83 -2.54
C ILE A 32 -4.30 -8.31 -2.82
N LYS A 33 -3.95 -8.64 -4.07
CA LYS A 33 -3.65 -10.02 -4.46
C LYS A 33 -2.51 -10.61 -3.62
N MET A 34 -1.43 -9.86 -3.44
CA MET A 34 -0.31 -10.28 -2.60
C MET A 34 -0.73 -10.52 -1.14
N LEU A 35 -1.59 -9.65 -0.57
CA LEU A 35 -2.09 -9.84 0.79
C LEU A 35 -2.96 -11.10 0.92
N GLN A 36 -3.79 -11.40 -0.08
CA GLN A 36 -4.60 -12.63 -0.13
C GLN A 36 -3.72 -13.89 -0.26
N GLU A 37 -2.67 -13.84 -1.05
CA GLU A 37 -1.71 -14.93 -1.19
C GLU A 37 -0.98 -15.22 0.13
N LEU A 38 -0.67 -14.17 0.93
CA LEU A 38 -0.07 -14.32 2.25
C LEU A 38 -1.01 -14.93 3.30
N GLU A 39 -2.33 -14.81 3.14
CA GLU A 39 -3.30 -15.40 4.07
C GLU A 39 -3.25 -16.93 4.06
N ASN A 40 -2.98 -17.51 2.88
CA ASN A 40 -2.86 -18.96 2.66
C ASN A 40 -1.41 -19.47 2.79
N SER A 41 -0.58 -18.83 3.63
CA SER A 41 0.85 -19.14 3.69
C SER A 41 1.18 -20.45 4.43
N PRO A 42 2.33 -21.10 4.14
CA PRO A 42 2.77 -22.32 4.81
C PRO A 42 2.83 -22.23 6.34
N SER A 43 3.16 -21.06 6.90
CA SER A 43 3.14 -20.83 8.35
C SER A 43 1.75 -20.98 8.98
N SER A 44 0.68 -20.85 8.18
CA SER A 44 -0.71 -21.10 8.57
C SER A 44 -1.10 -22.58 8.50
N ASP A 45 -0.23 -23.45 7.96
CA ASP A 45 -0.42 -24.91 7.88
C ASP A 45 -0.22 -25.55 9.28
N ALA A 46 -1.28 -25.48 10.08
CA ALA A 46 -1.28 -25.99 11.45
C ALA A 46 -1.04 -27.50 11.51
N ASP A 47 -1.59 -28.26 10.56
CA ASP A 47 -1.51 -29.71 10.50
C ASP A 47 -0.07 -30.19 10.34
N VAL A 48 0.70 -29.59 9.44
CA VAL A 48 2.12 -29.94 9.25
C VAL A 48 2.93 -29.57 10.49
N ARG A 49 2.66 -28.42 11.13
CA ARG A 49 3.34 -28.04 12.37
C ARG A 49 3.03 -28.98 13.52
N GLU A 50 1.79 -29.44 13.64
CA GLU A 50 1.39 -30.43 14.65
C GLU A 50 2.12 -31.76 14.42
N LYS A 51 2.20 -32.24 13.18
CA LYS A 51 2.97 -33.44 12.83
C LYS A 51 4.46 -33.31 13.17
N ILE A 52 5.06 -32.15 12.90
CA ILE A 52 6.46 -31.87 13.26
C ILE A 52 6.63 -31.86 14.79
N ALA A 53 5.70 -31.23 15.52
CA ALA A 53 5.74 -31.17 16.99
C ALA A 53 5.52 -32.54 17.65
N ALA A 54 4.76 -33.43 16.99
CA ALA A 54 4.53 -34.79 17.44
C ALA A 54 5.67 -35.77 17.11
N LEU A 55 6.73 -35.31 16.42
CA LEU A 55 7.89 -36.16 16.14
C LEU A 55 8.54 -36.61 17.46
N PRO A 56 8.85 -37.91 17.60
CA PRO A 56 9.41 -38.43 18.84
C PRO A 56 10.86 -37.99 19.04
N ILE A 57 11.29 -37.85 20.29
CA ILE A 57 12.60 -37.27 20.62
C ILE A 57 13.76 -38.11 20.06
N GLU A 58 13.56 -39.41 19.90
CA GLU A 58 14.49 -40.39 19.33
C GLU A 58 14.91 -40.03 17.90
N VAL A 59 14.10 -39.29 17.14
CA VAL A 59 14.50 -38.85 15.79
C VAL A 59 15.47 -37.65 15.79
N SER A 60 15.66 -37.02 16.95
CA SER A 60 16.46 -35.79 17.10
C SER A 60 17.65 -35.93 18.04
N ASP A 61 17.54 -36.76 19.09
CA ASP A 61 18.60 -36.94 20.08
C ASP A 61 19.43 -38.22 19.81
N SER A 62 20.66 -38.02 19.30
CA SER A 62 21.60 -39.10 19.03
C SER A 62 22.03 -39.88 20.28
N ASN A 63 21.89 -39.32 21.48
CA ASN A 63 22.25 -40.02 22.72
C ASN A 63 21.33 -41.22 23.02
N LEU A 64 20.13 -41.26 22.44
CA LEU A 64 19.16 -42.33 22.64
C LEU A 64 19.45 -43.57 21.81
N LEU A 65 20.36 -43.49 20.83
CA LEU A 65 20.78 -44.65 20.01
C LEU A 65 21.35 -45.79 20.85
N LYS A 66 21.95 -45.49 22.01
CA LYS A 66 22.48 -46.50 22.95
C LYS A 66 21.40 -47.39 23.58
N ASN A 67 20.13 -46.97 23.53
CA ASN A 67 19.01 -47.70 24.12
C ASN A 67 18.41 -48.74 23.16
N LEU A 68 18.85 -48.78 21.90
CA LEU A 68 18.39 -49.74 20.90
C LEU A 68 18.90 -51.14 21.24
N ARG A 69 17.98 -52.10 21.25
CA ARG A 69 18.24 -53.47 21.71
C ARG A 69 18.61 -54.41 20.57
N ASP A 70 18.05 -54.16 19.39
CA ASP A 70 18.23 -55.02 18.24
C ASP A 70 18.24 -54.26 16.91
N LYS A 71 18.54 -55.01 15.84
CA LYS A 71 18.59 -54.49 14.47
C LYS A 71 17.22 -54.03 13.98
N GLN A 72 16.13 -54.61 14.48
CA GLN A 72 14.78 -54.28 14.04
C GLN A 72 14.38 -52.90 14.57
N GLU A 73 14.58 -52.64 15.87
CA GLU A 73 14.38 -51.32 16.49
C GLU A 73 15.21 -50.24 15.78
N ALA A 74 16.48 -50.54 15.46
CA ALA A 74 17.34 -49.62 14.72
C ALA A 74 16.83 -49.33 13.30
N THR A 75 16.29 -50.35 12.62
CA THR A 75 15.74 -50.21 11.27
C THR A 75 14.46 -49.38 11.27
N ASP A 76 13.61 -49.57 12.29
CA ASP A 76 12.35 -48.83 12.41
C ASP A 76 12.59 -47.37 12.82
N LEU A 77 13.54 -47.12 13.74
CA LEU A 77 13.98 -45.76 14.04
C LEU A 77 14.60 -45.09 12.80
N TYR A 78 15.40 -45.80 12.01
CA TYR A 78 15.96 -45.25 10.77
C TYR A 78 14.87 -44.80 9.80
N LYS A 79 13.83 -45.61 9.57
CA LYS A 79 12.69 -45.23 8.73
C LYS A 79 12.00 -43.98 9.25
N LEU A 80 11.79 -43.90 10.57
CA LEU A 80 11.16 -42.76 11.22
C LEU A 80 12.00 -41.48 11.06
N VAL A 81 13.32 -41.58 11.22
CA VAL A 81 14.26 -40.48 10.98
C VAL A 81 14.20 -40.01 9.51
N GLN A 82 14.15 -40.93 8.54
CA GLN A 82 14.02 -40.57 7.13
C GLN A 82 12.69 -39.84 6.84
N MET A 83 11.58 -40.31 7.41
CA MET A 83 10.29 -39.64 7.28
C MET A 83 10.30 -38.24 7.92
N ALA A 84 10.86 -38.11 9.13
CA ALA A 84 10.99 -36.84 9.82
C ALA A 84 11.86 -35.85 9.03
N HIS A 85 12.98 -36.34 8.46
CA HIS A 85 13.87 -35.55 7.63
C HIS A 85 13.15 -34.99 6.39
N GLY A 86 12.46 -35.83 5.62
CA GLY A 86 11.71 -35.39 4.45
C GLY A 86 10.62 -34.36 4.79
N LEU A 87 9.87 -34.59 5.87
CA LEU A 87 8.85 -33.65 6.36
C LEU A 87 9.45 -32.27 6.70
N LEU A 88 10.56 -32.26 7.43
CA LEU A 88 11.25 -31.02 7.83
C LEU A 88 11.86 -30.30 6.64
N GLU A 89 12.46 -31.03 5.69
CA GLU A 89 13.03 -30.45 4.48
C GLU A 89 11.95 -29.75 3.64
N GLU A 90 10.84 -30.43 3.38
CA GLU A 90 9.72 -29.86 2.63
C GLU A 90 9.14 -28.61 3.33
N TYR A 91 8.92 -28.70 4.65
CA TYR A 91 8.42 -27.58 5.43
C TYR A 91 9.39 -26.38 5.42
N ASN A 92 10.69 -26.62 5.58
CA ASN A 92 11.69 -25.56 5.56
C ASN A 92 11.78 -24.88 4.18
N LEU A 93 11.72 -25.64 3.08
CA LEU A 93 11.68 -25.07 1.73
C LEU A 93 10.44 -24.18 1.53
N ARG A 94 9.27 -24.65 1.97
CA ARG A 94 8.03 -23.87 1.93
C ARG A 94 8.14 -22.60 2.79
N LEU A 95 8.70 -22.71 3.99
CA LEU A 95 8.90 -21.58 4.91
C LEU A 95 9.89 -20.55 4.35
N GLU A 96 10.98 -20.97 3.71
CA GLU A 96 11.91 -20.06 3.06
C GLU A 96 11.26 -19.27 1.92
N SER A 97 10.44 -19.95 1.10
CA SER A 97 9.67 -19.31 0.04
C SER A 97 8.69 -18.27 0.60
N GLU A 98 8.01 -18.61 1.70
CA GLU A 98 7.13 -17.67 2.40
C GLU A 98 7.89 -16.46 2.94
N LEU A 99 9.05 -16.65 3.57
CA LEU A 99 9.87 -15.56 4.11
C LEU A 99 10.30 -14.59 3.00
N ARG A 100 10.64 -15.10 1.80
CA ARG A 100 10.93 -14.25 0.63
C ARG A 100 9.69 -13.47 0.21
N SER A 101 8.54 -14.14 0.12
CA SER A 101 7.26 -13.52 -0.24
C SER A 101 6.85 -12.42 0.75
N ARG A 102 6.99 -12.67 2.08
CA ARG A 102 6.76 -11.67 3.14
C ARG A 102 7.69 -10.47 3.05
N ARG A 103 8.97 -10.67 2.72
CA ARG A 103 9.90 -9.55 2.50
C ARG A 103 9.49 -8.71 1.29
N TYR A 104 9.12 -9.35 0.20
CA TYR A 104 8.63 -8.67 -1.00
C TYR A 104 7.34 -7.90 -0.72
N ALA A 105 6.37 -8.53 -0.05
CA ALA A 105 5.15 -7.90 0.43
C ALA A 105 5.41 -6.63 1.25
N ALA A 106 6.33 -6.72 2.21
CA ALA A 106 6.68 -5.57 3.04
C ALA A 106 7.33 -4.43 2.25
N LYS A 107 8.10 -4.72 1.19
CA LYS A 107 8.59 -3.70 0.24
C LYS A 107 7.43 -3.06 -0.52
N MET A 108 6.52 -3.87 -1.07
CA MET A 108 5.34 -3.37 -1.79
C MET A 108 4.50 -2.45 -0.91
N LEU A 109 4.14 -2.89 0.30
CA LEU A 109 3.34 -2.11 1.23
C LEU A 109 4.01 -0.77 1.55
N LEU A 110 5.32 -0.78 1.80
CA LEU A 110 6.05 0.46 2.08
C LEU A 110 6.10 1.40 0.87
N GLY A 111 6.35 0.88 -0.33
CA GLY A 111 6.33 1.67 -1.57
C GLY A 111 4.95 2.25 -1.87
N TYR A 112 3.90 1.46 -1.62
CA TYR A 112 2.51 1.86 -1.78
C TYR A 112 2.14 2.98 -0.78
N ILE A 113 2.50 2.84 0.50
CA ILE A 113 2.30 3.89 1.51
C ILE A 113 2.98 5.19 1.08
N GLN A 114 4.24 5.13 0.63
CA GLN A 114 4.95 6.33 0.16
C GLN A 114 4.28 6.99 -1.05
N ALA A 115 3.68 6.20 -1.95
CA ALA A 115 2.93 6.73 -3.08
C ALA A 115 1.62 7.38 -2.63
N GLN A 116 0.90 6.75 -1.70
CA GLN A 116 -0.33 7.29 -1.11
C GLN A 116 -0.06 8.61 -0.36
N ASP A 117 1.01 8.70 0.42
CA ASP A 117 1.40 9.94 1.11
C ASP A 117 1.60 11.10 0.11
N ARG A 118 2.26 10.84 -1.04
CA ARG A 118 2.42 11.85 -2.10
C ARG A 118 1.10 12.22 -2.79
N GLN A 119 0.23 11.24 -2.99
CA GLN A 119 -1.08 11.49 -3.60
C GLN A 119 -1.94 12.36 -2.68
N ILE A 120 -1.96 12.07 -1.38
CA ILE A 120 -2.67 12.86 -0.38
C ILE A 120 -2.17 14.30 -0.40
N GLU A 121 -0.84 14.52 -0.38
CA GLU A 121 -0.28 15.88 -0.41
C GLU A 121 -0.69 16.64 -1.69
N TYR A 122 -0.76 15.96 -2.83
CA TYR A 122 -1.22 16.55 -4.09
C TYR A 122 -2.71 16.90 -4.05
N GLU A 123 -3.56 15.98 -3.60
CA GLU A 123 -5.01 16.17 -3.48
C GLU A 123 -5.36 17.30 -2.50
N GLU A 124 -4.63 17.40 -1.38
CA GLU A 124 -4.80 18.50 -0.41
C GLU A 124 -4.50 19.87 -1.03
N LYS A 125 -3.39 19.98 -1.77
CA LYS A 125 -3.04 21.23 -2.49
C LYS A 125 -4.09 21.57 -3.53
N LEU A 126 -4.53 20.58 -4.30
CA LEU A 126 -5.55 20.76 -5.33
C LEU A 126 -6.90 21.22 -4.72
N LEU A 127 -7.30 20.63 -3.60
CA LEU A 127 -8.49 21.03 -2.86
C LEU A 127 -8.41 22.49 -2.39
N GLU A 128 -7.24 22.90 -1.90
CA GLU A 128 -7.01 24.28 -1.46
C GLU A 128 -7.13 25.28 -2.63
N ASP A 129 -6.59 24.92 -3.80
CA ASP A 129 -6.75 25.73 -5.01
C ASP A 129 -8.22 25.88 -5.43
N TYR A 130 -9.01 24.80 -5.34
CA TYR A 130 -10.45 24.86 -5.62
C TYR A 130 -11.22 25.72 -4.61
N LYS A 131 -10.88 25.64 -3.32
CA LYS A 131 -11.47 26.52 -2.28
C LYS A 131 -11.17 27.98 -2.56
N ASN A 132 -9.92 28.30 -2.92
CA ASN A 132 -9.50 29.65 -3.29
C ASN A 132 -10.25 30.17 -4.53
N LYS A 133 -10.44 29.32 -5.54
CA LYS A 133 -11.22 29.67 -6.74
C LYS A 133 -12.70 29.91 -6.41
N LEU A 134 -13.30 29.06 -5.56
CA LEU A 134 -14.67 29.22 -5.11
C LEU A 134 -14.87 30.53 -4.34
N SER A 135 -13.94 30.87 -3.45
CA SER A 135 -13.96 32.14 -2.70
C SER A 135 -13.99 33.34 -3.65
N LYS A 136 -13.11 33.37 -4.66
CA LYS A 136 -13.08 34.42 -5.69
C LYS A 136 -14.37 34.50 -6.51
N LEU A 137 -14.97 33.36 -6.83
CA LEU A 137 -16.26 33.34 -7.54
C LEU A 137 -17.39 33.90 -6.68
N ASN A 138 -17.39 33.61 -5.38
CA ASN A 138 -18.37 34.17 -4.46
C ASN A 138 -18.21 35.68 -4.32
N THR A 139 -16.97 36.21 -4.22
CA THR A 139 -16.77 37.66 -4.18
C THR A 139 -17.24 38.34 -5.47
N ILE A 140 -16.92 37.77 -6.64
CA ILE A 140 -17.39 38.30 -7.94
C ILE A 140 -18.93 38.26 -8.01
N ARG A 141 -19.55 37.17 -7.54
CA ARG A 141 -21.02 37.05 -7.47
C ARG A 141 -21.62 38.17 -6.62
N ASP A 142 -21.09 38.38 -5.42
CA ASP A 142 -21.57 39.43 -4.52
C ASP A 142 -21.40 40.83 -5.13
N GLU A 143 -20.31 41.07 -5.86
CA GLU A 143 -20.07 42.31 -6.61
C GLU A 143 -21.06 42.49 -7.75
N ILE A 144 -21.34 41.43 -8.53
CA ILE A 144 -22.35 41.46 -9.60
C ILE A 144 -23.74 41.74 -9.03
N ASP A 145 -24.11 41.09 -7.92
CA ASP A 145 -25.42 41.30 -7.28
C ASP A 145 -25.57 42.74 -6.76
N LYS A 146 -24.49 43.34 -6.22
CA LYS A 146 -24.45 44.77 -5.88
C LYS A 146 -24.55 45.65 -7.12
N HIS A 147 -23.77 45.34 -8.17
CA HIS A 147 -23.76 46.11 -9.41
C HIS A 147 -25.14 46.10 -10.07
N LYS A 148 -25.80 44.95 -10.14
CA LYS A 148 -27.16 44.80 -10.67
C LYS A 148 -28.19 45.64 -9.93
N LYS A 149 -28.07 45.78 -8.60
CA LYS A 149 -28.95 46.65 -7.80
C LYS A 149 -28.73 48.14 -8.07
N ASN A 150 -27.50 48.51 -8.44
CA ASN A 150 -27.13 49.90 -8.75
C ASN A 150 -27.36 50.26 -10.23
N LEU A 151 -27.73 49.30 -11.08
CA LEU A 151 -28.16 49.60 -12.44
C LEU A 151 -29.51 50.34 -12.41
N PRO A 152 -29.69 51.40 -13.21
CA PRO A 152 -30.96 52.08 -13.32
C PRO A 152 -32.02 51.09 -13.81
N GLN A 153 -32.98 50.78 -12.94
CA GLN A 153 -34.17 49.99 -13.25
C GLN A 153 -35.14 50.86 -14.06
N ASP A 154 -34.76 51.30 -15.26
CA ASP A 154 -35.70 51.80 -16.27
C ASP A 154 -34.97 52.24 -17.55
N VAL A 155 -34.77 51.29 -18.46
CA VAL A 155 -34.62 51.61 -19.90
C VAL A 155 -35.98 51.62 -20.61
N ASN A 156 -37.08 51.32 -19.88
CA ASN A 156 -38.44 51.33 -20.44
C ASN A 156 -39.20 52.64 -20.15
N ASN A 157 -38.79 53.43 -19.15
CA ASN A 157 -39.44 54.71 -18.81
C ASN A 157 -38.61 55.96 -19.18
N MET A 158 -37.41 55.81 -19.77
CA MET A 158 -36.84 56.93 -20.51
C MET A 158 -37.64 57.08 -21.80
N GLN A 159 -38.58 58.04 -21.82
CA GLN A 159 -39.02 58.66 -23.08
C GLN A 159 -37.80 59.36 -23.68
N VAL A 160 -36.95 58.57 -24.36
CA VAL A 160 -35.93 59.10 -25.24
C VAL A 160 -36.72 59.76 -26.36
N PRO A 161 -36.61 61.09 -26.57
CA PRO A 161 -37.22 61.71 -27.75
C PRO A 161 -36.71 60.93 -28.97
N PRO A 162 -37.59 60.61 -29.94
CA PRO A 162 -37.19 59.85 -31.12
C PRO A 162 -35.96 60.54 -31.73
N LEU A 163 -34.92 59.75 -31.99
CA LEU A 163 -33.68 60.25 -32.56
C LEU A 163 -34.02 61.06 -33.83
N PRO A 164 -33.36 62.22 -34.05
CA PRO A 164 -33.58 63.01 -35.25
C PRO A 164 -33.41 62.11 -36.48
N SER A 165 -34.31 62.26 -37.45
CA SER A 165 -34.23 61.49 -38.70
C SER A 165 -32.88 61.76 -39.35
N ALA A 166 -32.34 60.80 -40.10
CA ALA A 166 -31.12 61.03 -40.88
C ALA A 166 -31.25 62.28 -41.77
N GLY A 167 -32.47 62.66 -42.18
CA GLY A 167 -32.76 63.90 -42.88
C GLY A 167 -32.52 65.19 -42.07
N ASP A 168 -32.74 65.17 -40.75
CA ASP A 168 -32.52 66.33 -39.86
C ASP A 168 -31.03 66.59 -39.60
N LEU A 169 -30.17 65.57 -39.74
CA LEU A 169 -28.72 65.69 -39.53
C LEU A 169 -27.98 66.31 -40.73
N PHE A 170 -28.61 66.30 -41.91
CA PHE A 170 -28.02 66.79 -43.16
C PHE A 170 -28.81 67.93 -43.81
N ALA A 171 -29.85 68.44 -43.17
CA ALA A 171 -30.56 69.64 -43.62
C ALA A 171 -29.77 70.89 -43.23
N ARG A 172 -28.98 71.39 -44.19
CA ARG A 172 -28.33 72.70 -44.14
C ARG A 172 -28.92 73.58 -45.22
#